data_AF-T1I0I8-F1
#
_entry.id   AF-T1I0I8-F1
#
_cell.length_a   1.000
_cell.length_b   1.000
_cell.length_c   1.000
_cell.angle_alpha   90.00
_cell.angle_beta   90.00
_cell.angle_gamma   90.00
#
_symmetry.space_group_name_H-M   'P 1'
#
loop_
_entity.id
_entity.type
_entity.pdbx_description
1 polymer ?
#
loop_
_entity_poly.entity_id
_entity_poly.type
_entity_poly.pdbx_seq_one_letter_code
_entity_poly.pdbx_strand_id
1 'polypeptide(L)'
;MTQNFHTFTGLELVLVSVIAVFTIVGLVECQQRPSQNQGPQQFPQQQQPQQQQPQQQQPQQQQPQQQQQPPQPQQCQVFCTSEYNPVCANRNEETRSFNNRCLLRRENQCGSPPEWNFVRLGICAPILQT
;
A
#
# COMPACT_ATOMS: atom_id res chain seq x y z
N MET A 1 3.89 -53.02 45.38
CA MET A 1 4.07 -51.79 44.58
C MET A 1 5.04 -52.13 43.47
N THR A 2 4.54 -52.62 42.34
CA THR A 2 5.39 -53.10 41.24
C THR A 2 5.48 -51.99 40.21
N GLN A 3 6.62 -51.30 40.16
CA GLN A 3 6.91 -50.31 39.12
C GLN A 3 7.31 -51.05 37.85
N ASN A 4 6.50 -50.93 36.80
CA ASN A 4 6.83 -51.43 35.46
C ASN A 4 7.92 -50.53 34.86
N PHE A 5 9.17 -50.95 34.96
CA PHE A 5 10.26 -50.36 34.17
C PHE A 5 10.10 -50.83 32.72
N HIS A 6 9.57 -49.95 31.86
CA HIS A 6 9.59 -50.17 30.41
C HIS A 6 11.05 -50.18 29.94
N THR A 7 11.56 -51.36 29.62
CA THR A 7 12.80 -51.52 28.85
C THR A 7 12.60 -50.94 27.46
N PHE A 8 13.10 -49.73 27.24
CA PHE A 8 13.14 -49.08 25.93
C PHE A 8 14.03 -49.90 24.98
N THR A 9 13.41 -50.57 24.00
CA THR A 9 14.14 -51.24 22.92
C THR A 9 14.84 -50.20 22.04
N GLY A 10 16.03 -50.51 21.52
CA GLY A 10 16.84 -49.56 20.73
C GLY A 10 16.13 -48.89 19.55
N LEU A 11 15.08 -49.52 19.00
CA LEU A 11 14.24 -48.95 17.94
C LEU A 11 13.48 -47.69 18.40
N GLU A 12 13.02 -47.65 19.66
CA GLU A 12 12.35 -46.49 20.24
C GLU A 12 13.32 -45.31 20.39
N LEU A 13 14.58 -45.60 20.73
CA LEU A 13 15.62 -44.58 20.85
C LEU A 13 16.00 -43.98 19.48
N VAL A 14 16.07 -44.81 18.44
CA VAL A 14 16.29 -44.36 17.06
C VAL A 14 15.11 -43.49 16.60
N LEU A 15 13.88 -43.90 16.87
CA LEU A 15 12.70 -43.13 16.50
C LEU A 15 12.67 -41.75 17.18
N VAL A 16 12.96 -41.67 18.49
CA VAL A 16 13.06 -40.39 19.22
C VAL A 16 14.18 -39.52 18.65
N SER A 17 15.33 -40.09 18.29
CA SER A 17 16.43 -39.34 17.69
C SER A 17 16.11 -38.80 16.28
N VAL A 18 15.42 -39.59 15.45
CA VAL A 18 14.99 -39.18 14.12
C VAL A 18 13.93 -38.08 14.24
N ILE A 19 12.90 -38.25 15.08
CA ILE A 19 11.87 -37.22 15.30
C ILE A 19 12.51 -35.92 15.81
N ALA A 20 13.45 -35.99 16.76
CA ALA A 20 14.16 -34.82 17.27
C ALA A 20 14.99 -34.12 16.19
N VAL A 21 15.68 -34.85 15.31
CA VAL A 21 16.42 -34.26 14.19
C VAL A 21 15.47 -33.62 13.17
N PHE A 22 14.35 -34.25 12.85
CA PHE A 22 13.35 -33.70 11.92
C PHE A 22 12.63 -32.46 12.48
N THR A 23 12.38 -32.37 13.80
CA THR A 23 11.80 -31.17 14.41
C THR A 23 12.80 -30.03 14.56
N ILE A 24 14.09 -30.33 14.82
CA ILE A 24 15.15 -29.32 14.90
C ILE A 24 15.47 -28.76 13.51
N VAL A 25 15.52 -29.59 12.47
CA VAL A 25 15.76 -29.13 11.09
C VAL A 25 14.52 -28.43 10.51
N GLY A 26 13.31 -28.81 10.93
CA GLY A 26 12.04 -28.27 10.41
C GLY A 26 11.59 -26.90 10.95
N LEU A 27 12.36 -26.22 11.81
CA LEU A 27 12.01 -24.90 12.38
C LEU A 27 12.98 -23.77 12.01
N VAL A 28 13.93 -24.00 11.10
CA VAL A 28 14.84 -22.96 10.60
C VAL A 28 14.72 -22.88 9.09
N GLU A 29 13.63 -22.28 8.61
CA GLU A 29 13.54 -21.71 7.25
C GLU A 29 12.47 -20.60 7.20
N CYS A 30 12.70 -19.57 8.02
CA CYS A 30 12.21 -18.22 7.75
C CYS A 30 13.39 -17.28 7.50
N GLN A 31 14.26 -17.61 6.55
CA GLN A 31 15.19 -16.64 6.00
C GLN A 31 15.11 -16.58 4.47
N GLN A 32 14.93 -15.35 4.00
CA GLN A 32 15.04 -14.84 2.63
C GLN A 32 13.89 -15.13 1.67
N ARG A 33 12.93 -14.19 1.65
CA ARG A 33 12.30 -13.79 0.39
C ARG A 33 13.28 -12.82 -0.30
N PRO A 34 13.93 -13.16 -1.42
CA PRO A 34 14.55 -12.15 -2.25
C PRO A 34 13.44 -11.22 -2.77
N SER A 35 13.65 -9.92 -2.59
CA SER A 35 12.81 -8.86 -3.16
C SER A 35 12.86 -8.96 -4.69
N GLN A 36 11.94 -9.71 -5.26
CA GLN A 36 11.68 -9.67 -6.69
C GLN A 36 11.00 -8.33 -6.96
N ASN A 37 11.73 -7.48 -7.67
CA ASN A 37 11.27 -6.23 -8.28
C ASN A 37 10.13 -6.56 -9.26
N GLN A 38 8.94 -6.84 -8.74
CA GLN A 38 7.74 -6.99 -9.54
C GLN A 38 7.09 -5.62 -9.60
N GLY A 39 7.22 -5.01 -10.78
CA GLY A 39 6.50 -3.80 -11.15
C GLY A 39 4.98 -3.96 -10.96
N PRO A 40 4.20 -2.88 -11.16
CA PRO A 40 2.78 -2.89 -10.89
C PRO A 40 2.09 -4.03 -11.64
N GLN A 41 1.49 -4.94 -10.87
CA GLN A 41 0.64 -5.99 -11.41
C GLN A 41 -0.54 -5.34 -12.11
N GLN A 42 -0.63 -5.56 -13.42
CA GLN A 42 -1.81 -5.19 -14.19
C GLN A 42 -2.96 -6.10 -13.76
N PHE A 43 -3.89 -5.55 -12.99
CA PHE A 43 -5.20 -6.17 -12.83
C PHE A 43 -5.85 -6.29 -14.21
N PRO A 44 -6.50 -7.41 -14.56
CA PRO A 44 -7.34 -7.47 -15.73
C PRO A 44 -8.39 -6.37 -15.60
N GLN A 45 -8.32 -5.34 -16.44
CA GLN A 45 -9.42 -4.38 -16.53
C GLN A 45 -10.63 -5.14 -17.03
N GLN A 46 -11.56 -5.44 -16.13
CA GLN A 46 -12.93 -5.73 -16.52
C GLN A 46 -13.43 -4.50 -17.27
N GLN A 47 -13.58 -4.64 -18.59
CA GLN A 47 -14.05 -3.59 -19.46
C GLN A 47 -15.48 -3.22 -19.05
N GLN A 48 -15.60 -2.12 -18.32
CA GLN A 48 -16.88 -1.47 -18.13
C GLN A 48 -17.37 -0.97 -19.50
N PRO A 49 -18.64 -1.16 -19.88
CA PRO A 49 -19.15 -0.66 -21.15
C PRO A 49 -18.94 0.85 -21.24
N GLN A 50 -18.10 1.28 -22.17
CA GLN A 50 -17.89 2.70 -22.44
C GLN A 50 -19.18 3.27 -23.01
N GLN A 51 -19.95 3.99 -22.18
CA GLN A 51 -20.97 4.90 -22.68
C GLN A 51 -20.23 6.00 -23.45
N GLN A 52 -20.26 5.91 -24.78
CA GLN A 52 -19.66 6.89 -25.67
C GLN A 52 -20.36 8.24 -25.48
N GLN A 53 -19.68 9.20 -24.85
CA GLN A 53 -20.03 10.61 -25.02
C GLN A 53 -19.45 11.13 -26.33
N PRO A 54 -20.18 11.93 -27.12
CA PRO A 54 -19.70 12.47 -28.39
C PRO A 54 -18.47 13.35 -28.17
N GLN A 55 -17.35 12.99 -28.81
CA GLN A 55 -16.13 13.80 -28.80
C GLN A 55 -16.38 15.07 -29.62
N GLN A 56 -16.58 16.20 -28.94
CA GLN A 56 -16.46 17.51 -29.59
C GLN A 56 -14.97 17.73 -29.90
N GLN A 57 -14.62 17.60 -31.18
CA GLN A 57 -13.26 17.81 -31.67
C GLN A 57 -12.85 19.28 -31.48
N GLN A 58 -11.85 19.55 -30.62
CA GLN A 58 -11.17 20.84 -30.61
C GLN A 58 -10.05 20.85 -31.67
N PRO A 59 -9.92 21.91 -32.51
CA PRO A 59 -8.86 22.01 -33.51
C PRO A 59 -7.47 22.12 -32.86
N GLN A 60 -6.49 21.36 -33.38
CA GLN A 60 -5.09 21.41 -32.94
C GLN A 60 -4.47 22.77 -33.29
N GLN A 61 -4.35 23.68 -32.31
CA GLN A 61 -3.54 24.89 -32.46
C GLN A 61 -2.08 24.56 -32.14
N GLN A 62 -1.21 24.72 -33.14
CA GLN A 62 0.23 24.56 -33.05
C GLN A 62 0.81 25.54 -32.00
N GLN A 63 1.51 25.04 -30.98
CA GLN A 63 2.11 25.89 -29.93
C GLN A 63 3.36 26.64 -30.46
N PRO A 64 3.43 27.98 -30.39
CA PRO A 64 4.66 28.73 -30.67
C PRO A 64 5.65 28.63 -29.51
N GLN A 65 6.94 28.66 -29.86
CA GLN A 65 8.11 28.50 -28.97
C GLN A 65 8.01 29.37 -27.70
N GLN A 66 7.97 28.72 -26.53
CA GLN A 66 7.87 29.37 -25.23
C GLN A 66 9.16 30.13 -24.92
N GLN A 67 9.08 31.46 -25.03
CA GLN A 67 10.08 32.37 -24.48
C GLN A 67 10.15 32.17 -22.96
N GLN A 68 11.38 32.03 -22.45
CA GLN A 68 11.71 31.67 -21.08
C GLN A 68 11.02 32.60 -20.07
N GLN A 69 9.96 32.10 -19.42
CA GLN A 69 9.44 32.72 -18.20
C GLN A 69 10.51 32.60 -17.09
N PRO A 70 10.62 33.59 -16.18
CA PRO A 70 11.48 33.45 -15.00
C PRO A 70 11.09 32.18 -14.24
N PRO A 71 12.04 31.44 -13.64
CA PRO A 71 11.77 30.19 -12.96
C PRO A 71 10.67 30.42 -11.92
N GLN A 72 9.45 30.04 -12.29
CA GLN A 72 8.32 30.07 -11.39
C GLN A 72 8.67 29.15 -10.23
N PRO A 73 8.34 29.51 -8.97
CA PRO A 73 8.51 28.59 -7.84
C PRO A 73 7.90 27.27 -8.27
N GLN A 74 8.72 26.20 -8.30
CA GLN A 74 8.45 24.95 -9.00
C GLN A 74 6.96 24.62 -8.86
N GLN A 75 6.21 24.84 -9.94
CA GLN A 75 4.78 24.63 -9.93
C GLN A 75 4.58 23.17 -9.53
N CYS A 76 3.99 22.95 -8.36
CA CYS A 76 3.81 21.61 -7.85
C CYS A 76 2.75 20.91 -8.70
N GLN A 77 3.21 20.26 -9.77
CA GLN A 77 2.38 19.64 -10.78
C GLN A 77 2.12 18.18 -10.38
N VAL A 78 1.17 17.98 -9.47
CA VAL A 78 0.66 16.65 -9.14
C VAL A 78 -0.71 16.46 -9.79
N PHE A 79 -0.75 15.58 -10.78
CA PHE A 79 -1.99 15.19 -11.44
C PHE A 79 -2.64 14.04 -10.68
N CYS A 80 -3.91 14.22 -10.34
CA CYS A 80 -4.73 13.21 -9.68
C CYS A 80 -5.96 12.92 -10.53
N THR A 81 -6.40 11.66 -10.52
CA THR A 81 -7.70 11.27 -11.06
C THR A 81 -8.83 11.87 -10.23
N SER A 82 -10.01 11.98 -10.83
CA SER A 82 -11.25 12.43 -10.17
C SER A 82 -11.97 11.32 -9.39
N GLU A 83 -11.28 10.21 -9.11
CA GLU A 83 -11.84 9.07 -8.37
C GLU A 83 -12.16 9.43 -6.92
N TYR A 84 -13.28 8.90 -6.41
CA TYR A 84 -13.73 9.10 -5.04
C TYR A 84 -13.46 7.84 -4.18
N ASN A 85 -12.30 7.83 -3.52
CA ASN A 85 -11.88 6.81 -2.55
C ASN A 85 -11.38 7.52 -1.28
N PRO A 86 -12.28 8.05 -0.44
CA PRO A 86 -11.93 9.04 0.56
C PRO A 86 -10.95 8.50 1.59
N VAL A 87 -10.09 9.38 2.10
CA VAL A 87 -9.17 9.09 3.21
C VAL A 87 -9.24 10.17 4.27
N CYS A 88 -9.10 9.77 5.52
CA CYS A 88 -9.01 10.66 6.65
C CYS A 88 -7.54 10.86 7.01
N ALA A 89 -7.15 12.11 7.18
CA ALA A 89 -5.81 12.50 7.61
C ALA A 89 -5.89 13.58 8.67
N ASN A 90 -4.87 13.66 9.52
CA ASN A 90 -4.73 14.68 10.54
C ASN A 90 -3.45 15.49 10.33
N ARG A 91 -3.48 16.75 10.74
CA ARG A 91 -2.34 17.67 10.74
C ARG A 91 -2.45 18.52 11.98
N ASN A 92 -1.52 18.34 12.92
CA ASN A 92 -1.61 18.90 14.25
C ASN A 92 -2.95 18.50 14.92
N GLU A 93 -3.77 19.50 15.29
CA GLU A 93 -5.10 19.31 15.89
C GLU A 93 -6.23 19.29 14.84
N GLU A 94 -5.90 19.49 13.56
CA GLU A 94 -6.87 19.48 12.46
C GLU A 94 -7.02 18.07 11.90
N THR A 95 -8.26 17.67 11.60
CA THR A 95 -8.56 16.40 10.93
C THR A 95 -9.44 16.69 9.72
N ARG A 96 -9.06 16.16 8.54
CA ARG A 96 -9.73 16.44 7.27
C ARG A 96 -9.82 15.20 6.40
N SER A 97 -10.92 15.11 5.65
CA SER A 97 -11.10 14.10 4.61
C SER A 97 -10.60 14.60 3.25
N PHE A 98 -9.90 13.74 2.52
CA PHE A 98 -9.47 13.96 1.15
C PHE A 98 -10.21 13.00 0.23
N ASN A 99 -10.62 13.44 -0.97
CA ASN A 99 -11.43 12.61 -1.88
C ASN A 99 -10.69 11.34 -2.34
N ASN A 100 -9.35 11.36 -2.35
CA ASN A 100 -8.52 10.18 -2.56
C ASN A 100 -7.09 10.38 -2.02
N ARG A 101 -6.31 9.28 -1.97
CA ARG A 101 -4.90 9.29 -1.52
C ARG A 101 -4.00 10.20 -2.36
N CYS A 102 -4.28 10.35 -3.66
CA CYS A 102 -3.47 11.21 -4.51
C CYS A 102 -3.60 12.68 -4.09
N LEU A 103 -4.83 13.13 -3.81
CA LEU A 103 -5.07 14.50 -3.38
C LEU A 103 -4.45 14.82 -2.02
N LEU A 104 -4.43 13.85 -1.10
CA LEU A 104 -3.68 13.95 0.16
C LEU A 104 -2.17 14.15 -0.11
N ARG A 105 -1.58 13.31 -0.97
CA ARG A 105 -0.16 13.43 -1.34
C ARG A 105 0.14 14.77 -2.00
N ARG A 106 -0.73 15.23 -2.90
CA ARG A 106 -0.58 16.54 -3.55
C ARG A 106 -0.53 17.65 -2.52
N GLU A 107 -1.41 17.62 -1.51
CA GLU A 107 -1.39 18.62 -0.44
C GLU A 107 -0.06 18.60 0.31
N ASN A 108 0.49 17.43 0.65
CA ASN A 108 1.80 17.34 1.31
C ASN A 108 2.95 17.81 0.41
N GLN A 109 2.87 17.56 -0.89
CA GLN A 109 3.94 17.89 -1.83
C GLN A 109 3.94 19.37 -2.23
N CYS A 110 2.76 19.99 -2.27
CA CYS A 110 2.58 21.37 -2.73
C CYS A 110 2.34 22.36 -1.59
N GLY A 111 1.93 21.86 -0.42
CA GLY A 111 1.61 22.66 0.74
C GLY A 111 2.84 22.98 1.59
N SER A 112 2.63 23.86 2.56
CA SER A 112 3.62 24.14 3.59
C SER A 112 3.53 23.11 4.71
N PRO A 113 4.66 22.76 5.36
CA PRO A 113 4.65 21.90 6.53
C PRO A 113 3.84 22.52 7.69
N PRO A 114 3.36 21.70 8.64
CA PRO A 114 3.58 20.25 8.73
C PRO A 114 2.71 19.46 7.75
N GLU A 115 3.19 18.28 7.37
CA GLU A 115 2.48 17.38 6.46
C GLU A 115 1.24 16.76 7.12
N TRP A 116 0.27 16.40 6.30
CA TRP A 116 -0.88 15.60 6.71
C TRP A 116 -0.45 14.14 6.91
N ASN A 117 -0.76 13.60 8.09
CA ASN A 117 -0.58 12.20 8.40
C ASN A 117 -1.87 11.42 8.08
N PHE A 118 -1.74 10.33 7.32
CA PHE A 118 -2.85 9.44 7.01
C PHE A 118 -3.30 8.72 8.28
N VAL A 119 -4.60 8.80 8.60
CA VAL A 119 -5.19 8.15 9.77
C VAL A 119 -5.92 6.86 9.36
N ARG A 120 -6.89 6.97 8.46
CA ARG A 120 -7.73 5.83 8.04
C ARG A 120 -8.32 6.02 6.66
N LEU A 121 -8.75 4.90 6.06
CA LEU A 121 -9.61 4.95 4.88
C LEU A 121 -11.01 5.44 5.26
N GLY A 122 -11.68 6.10 4.31
CA GLY A 122 -12.98 6.72 4.48
C GLY A 122 -12.92 8.19 4.90
N ILE A 123 -14.09 8.79 5.00
CA ILE A 123 -14.28 10.12 5.59
C ILE A 123 -13.97 10.10 7.09
N CYS A 124 -13.44 11.20 7.60
CA CYS A 124 -13.26 11.41 9.03
C CYS A 124 -14.63 11.45 9.70
N ALA A 125 -14.92 10.45 10.54
CA ALA A 125 -16.08 10.49 11.42
C ALA A 125 -15.77 11.41 12.61
N PRO A 126 -16.73 12.23 13.08
CA PRO A 126 -16.58 12.85 14.39
C PRO A 126 -16.35 11.74 15.41
N ILE A 127 -15.45 11.98 16.36
CA ILE A 127 -15.22 11.06 17.47
C ILE A 127 -16.50 11.07 18.29
N LEU A 128 -17.42 10.13 18.02
CA LEU A 128 -18.56 9.89 18.88
C LEU A 128 -17.98 9.34 20.18
N GLN A 129 -17.83 10.20 21.17
CA GLN A 129 -17.49 9.80 22.53
C GLN A 129 -18.67 8.96 23.03
N THR A 130 -18.50 7.64 23.06
CA THR A 130 -19.37 6.69 23.76
C THR A 130 -18.93 6.56 25.20
#